data_AF-O84396-F1
#
_entry.id   AF-O84396-F1
#
_cell.length_a   1.000
_cell.length_b   1.000
_cell.length_c   1.000
_cell.angle_alpha   90.00
_cell.angle_beta   90.00
_cell.angle_gamma   90.00
#
_symmetry.space_group_name_H-M   'P 1'
#
loop_
_entity.id
_entity.type
_entity.pdbx_description
1 polymer ?
#
loop_
_entity_poly.entity_id
_entity_poly.type
_entity_poly.pdbx_seq_one_letter_code
_entity_poly.pdbx_strand_id
1 'polypeptide(L)'
;MLLRKFCGYLFCSSLVCSFISVIVVSFRSEPITPSVAIFSSFSHNSLSECIESCQKELTSFGNMPTISLFNSEDNVVKARKIARTLHKDPNVVMIITLGPIATKVMSQIETQKPIIYAVVPAGEALRFPKEQVNIYGVNDSVDTNQCCFAIHAVTNNANSLVYLQPHEPFPSSLQEEITNKLRASGIKVTELPISAANMSSRIQFIAENRPSAVFFPLSSLSEKMGTTLIKSILKENIPLITDDSSLVMEGACAACSVDYKLSGKQIACIVRYLLSKKNNEEHLNQISAEPILSKITFNEEIIRFLGLPFNVAPAHQFISFHSADNTGLVTLQIP
;
A
#
# COMPACT_ATOMS: atom_id res chain seq x y z
N MET A 1 73.77 -13.22 30.05
CA MET A 1 73.02 -14.09 29.11
C MET A 1 71.54 -14.30 29.50
N LEU A 2 71.18 -14.34 30.79
CA LEU A 2 69.79 -14.48 31.23
C LEU A 2 68.89 -13.25 30.93
N LEU A 3 69.40 -12.03 31.09
CA LEU A 3 68.60 -10.80 30.91
C LEU A 3 68.06 -10.63 29.49
N ARG A 4 68.82 -11.06 28.47
CA ARG A 4 68.44 -11.01 27.06
C ARG A 4 67.36 -12.04 26.70
N LYS A 5 67.35 -13.20 27.37
CA LYS A 5 66.27 -14.20 27.23
C LYS A 5 64.98 -13.68 27.88
N PHE A 6 65.08 -13.06 29.06
CA PHE A 6 63.93 -12.50 29.77
C PHE A 6 63.26 -11.37 28.98
N CYS A 7 64.05 -10.49 28.37
CA CYS A 7 63.54 -9.40 27.52
C CYS A 7 62.86 -9.93 26.23
N GLY A 8 63.38 -11.02 25.65
CA GLY A 8 62.75 -11.70 24.51
C GLY A 8 61.40 -12.35 24.84
N TYR A 9 61.26 -12.94 26.03
CA TYR A 9 59.99 -13.50 26.50
C TYR A 9 58.95 -12.42 26.80
N LEU A 10 59.36 -11.30 27.40
CA LEU A 10 58.49 -10.13 27.64
C LEU A 10 58.00 -9.52 26.32
N PHE A 11 58.86 -9.43 25.31
CA PHE A 11 58.49 -8.93 23.99
C PHE A 11 57.52 -9.87 23.26
N CYS A 12 57.77 -11.19 23.28
CA CYS A 12 56.83 -12.16 22.69
C CYS A 12 55.48 -12.18 23.41
N SER A 13 55.46 -12.08 24.75
CA SER A 13 54.21 -12.03 25.51
C SER A 13 53.37 -10.79 25.18
N SER A 14 54.02 -9.63 24.98
CA SER A 14 53.36 -8.39 24.57
C SER A 14 52.72 -8.52 23.17
N LEU A 15 53.41 -9.16 22.24
CA LEU A 15 52.96 -9.37 20.87
C LEU A 15 51.77 -10.35 20.80
N VAL A 16 51.82 -11.42 21.61
CA VAL A 16 50.71 -12.38 21.73
C VAL A 16 49.48 -11.74 22.40
N CYS A 17 49.65 -10.96 23.47
CA CYS A 17 48.54 -10.23 24.10
C CYS A 17 47.91 -9.19 23.15
N SER A 18 48.71 -8.55 22.31
CA SER A 18 48.23 -7.61 21.29
C SER A 18 47.45 -8.32 20.17
N PHE A 19 47.89 -9.50 19.74
CA PHE A 19 47.15 -10.30 18.78
C PHE A 19 45.83 -10.85 19.35
N ILE A 20 45.83 -11.31 20.61
CA ILE A 20 44.61 -11.78 21.28
C ILE A 20 43.62 -10.63 21.47
N SER A 21 44.08 -9.43 21.81
CA SER A 21 43.20 -8.26 21.95
C SER A 21 42.63 -7.78 20.61
N VAL A 22 43.39 -7.82 19.51
CA VAL A 22 42.87 -7.55 18.16
C VAL A 22 41.84 -8.59 17.72
N ILE A 23 42.05 -9.87 18.04
CA ILE A 23 41.09 -10.94 17.76
C ILE A 23 39.81 -10.78 18.60
N VAL A 24 39.93 -10.51 19.91
CA VAL A 24 38.79 -10.31 20.82
C VAL A 24 37.99 -9.05 20.48
N VAL A 25 38.63 -7.98 20.01
CA VAL A 25 37.95 -6.78 19.50
C VAL A 25 37.28 -7.03 18.15
N SER A 26 37.89 -7.84 17.27
CA SER A 26 37.28 -8.20 15.97
C SER A 26 36.08 -9.15 16.09
N PHE A 27 35.96 -9.88 17.21
CA PHE A 27 34.82 -10.75 17.51
C PHE A 27 33.73 -10.10 18.38
N ARG A 28 33.86 -8.82 18.74
CA ARG A 28 32.68 -8.05 19.15
C ARG A 28 31.89 -7.68 17.90
N SER A 29 31.06 -8.62 17.43
CA SER A 29 29.83 -8.19 16.76
C SER A 29 29.09 -7.29 17.74
N GLU A 30 28.85 -6.04 17.37
CA GLU A 30 27.87 -5.22 18.09
C GLU A 30 26.60 -6.06 18.25
N PRO A 31 25.87 -5.96 19.38
CA PRO A 31 24.60 -6.66 19.53
C PRO A 31 23.72 -6.28 18.33
N ILE A 32 23.57 -7.23 17.40
CA ILE A 32 22.86 -7.04 16.14
C ILE A 32 21.41 -6.86 16.53
N THR A 33 20.95 -5.62 16.59
CA THR A 33 19.54 -5.33 16.86
C THR A 33 18.75 -5.86 15.67
N PRO A 34 17.87 -6.86 15.86
CA PRO A 34 17.09 -7.42 14.77
C PRO A 34 16.27 -6.30 14.10
N SER A 35 16.30 -6.26 12.77
CA SER A 35 15.66 -5.20 11.99
C SER A 35 14.40 -5.70 11.29
N VAL A 36 13.44 -4.80 11.14
CA VAL A 36 12.22 -5.01 10.35
C VAL A 36 12.36 -4.18 9.08
N ALA A 37 12.21 -4.82 7.93
CA ALA A 37 12.21 -4.12 6.64
C ALA A 37 10.78 -3.78 6.23
N ILE A 38 10.52 -2.54 5.85
CA ILE A 38 9.30 -2.14 5.15
C ILE A 38 9.65 -1.98 3.67
N PHE A 39 9.01 -2.76 2.82
CA PHE A 39 9.22 -2.81 1.39
C PHE A 39 7.95 -2.40 0.63
N SER A 40 7.93 -1.19 0.09
CA SER A 40 6.82 -0.63 -0.67
C SER A 40 6.96 -0.83 -2.17
N SER A 41 5.82 -0.99 -2.84
CA SER A 41 5.73 -1.13 -4.29
C SER A 41 6.06 0.20 -5.00
N PHE A 42 5.53 1.31 -4.48
CA PHE A 42 5.62 2.65 -5.06
C PHE A 42 5.42 3.71 -3.96
N SER A 43 5.58 4.98 -4.32
CA SER A 43 5.31 6.13 -3.44
C SER A 43 3.87 6.61 -3.62
N HIS A 44 3.09 6.61 -2.54
CA HIS A 44 1.68 7.04 -2.53
C HIS A 44 1.24 7.41 -1.11
N ASN A 45 0.31 8.36 -0.96
CA ASN A 45 -0.20 8.80 0.34
C ASN A 45 -0.70 7.63 1.21
N SER A 46 -1.55 6.77 0.66
CA SER A 46 -2.06 5.55 1.33
C SER A 46 -0.97 4.66 1.92
N LEU A 47 0.15 4.48 1.21
CA LEU A 47 1.27 3.67 1.70
C LEU A 47 2.02 4.42 2.80
N SER A 48 2.25 5.73 2.63
CA SER A 48 2.87 6.58 3.64
C SER A 48 2.07 6.59 4.95
N GLU A 49 0.74 6.75 4.89
CA GLU A 49 -0.14 6.71 6.08
C GLU A 49 -0.03 5.38 6.83
N CYS A 50 0.04 4.27 6.08
CA CYS A 50 0.24 2.94 6.65
C CYS A 50 1.60 2.82 7.34
N ILE A 51 2.67 3.29 6.69
CA ILE A 51 4.04 3.29 7.24
C ILE A 51 4.11 4.11 8.53
N GLU A 52 3.65 5.36 8.50
CA GLU A 52 3.70 6.27 9.63
C GLU A 52 2.90 5.73 10.82
N SER A 53 1.69 5.21 10.55
CA SER A 53 0.85 4.61 11.59
C SER A 53 1.52 3.36 12.20
N CYS A 54 2.10 2.49 11.38
CA CYS A 54 2.85 1.32 11.84
C CYS A 54 4.05 1.71 12.71
N GLN A 55 4.87 2.67 12.27
CA GLN A 55 6.02 3.15 13.04
C GLN A 55 5.60 3.77 14.37
N LYS A 56 4.53 4.58 14.38
CA LYS A 56 3.99 5.19 15.58
C LYS A 56 3.49 4.14 16.58
N GLU A 57 2.73 3.17 16.10
CA GLU A 57 2.18 2.10 16.93
C GLU A 57 3.31 1.20 17.50
N LEU A 58 4.31 0.82 16.69
CA LEU A 58 5.49 0.08 17.14
C LEU A 58 6.28 0.84 18.21
N THR A 59 6.43 2.15 18.04
CA THR A 59 7.10 3.01 19.04
C THR A 59 6.35 3.01 20.37
N SER A 60 5.01 3.01 20.33
CA SER A 60 4.16 2.99 21.54
C SER A 60 4.32 1.73 22.38
N PHE A 61 4.75 0.61 21.77
CA PHE A 61 4.99 -0.66 22.46
C PHE A 61 6.33 -0.70 23.22
N GLY A 62 7.22 0.26 22.99
CA GLY A 62 8.58 0.26 23.51
C GLY A 62 9.51 -0.73 22.78
N ASN A 63 10.82 -0.54 22.90
CA ASN A 63 11.85 -1.36 22.25
C ASN A 63 11.63 -1.52 20.73
N MET A 64 11.57 -0.40 20.01
CA MET A 64 11.34 -0.39 18.56
C MET A 64 12.48 -1.17 17.85
N PRO A 65 12.17 -2.18 17.02
CA PRO A 65 13.18 -2.76 16.15
C PRO A 65 13.69 -1.69 15.19
N THR A 66 14.94 -1.81 14.72
CA THR A 66 15.44 -0.92 13.67
C THR A 66 14.59 -1.12 12.42
N ILE A 67 13.98 -0.04 11.91
CA ILE A 67 13.16 -0.08 10.69
C ILE A 67 13.97 0.42 9.50
N SER A 68 14.03 -0.37 8.43
CA SER A 68 14.64 0.03 7.16
C SER A 68 13.56 0.12 6.07
N LEU A 69 13.57 1.22 5.31
CA LEU A 69 12.58 1.47 4.26
C LEU A 69 13.15 1.18 2.87
N PHE A 70 12.39 0.48 2.04
CA PHE A 70 12.74 0.15 0.66
C PHE A 70 11.55 0.42 -0.25
N ASN A 71 11.80 0.94 -1.45
CA ASN A 71 10.76 1.26 -2.42
C ASN A 71 11.17 0.78 -3.81
N SER A 72 10.32 -0.02 -4.47
CA SER A 72 10.57 -0.49 -5.83
C SER A 72 10.26 0.52 -6.92
N GLU A 73 9.66 1.67 -6.61
CA GLU A 73 9.31 2.73 -7.57
C GLU A 73 8.53 2.17 -8.77
N ASP A 74 7.53 1.34 -8.49
CA ASP A 74 6.68 0.67 -9.49
C ASP A 74 7.46 -0.22 -10.48
N ASN A 75 8.68 -0.62 -10.12
CA ASN A 75 9.57 -1.37 -11.00
C ASN A 75 9.82 -2.80 -10.50
N VAL A 76 9.29 -3.79 -11.22
CA VAL A 76 9.42 -5.22 -10.88
C VAL A 76 10.89 -5.70 -10.86
N VAL A 77 11.75 -5.16 -11.71
CA VAL A 77 13.19 -5.52 -11.72
C VAL A 77 13.88 -5.02 -10.45
N LYS A 78 13.61 -3.76 -10.07
CA LYS A 78 14.08 -3.19 -8.81
C LYS A 78 13.51 -3.95 -7.61
N ALA A 79 12.23 -4.29 -7.64
CA ALA A 79 11.57 -5.10 -6.62
C ALA A 79 12.26 -6.44 -6.40
N ARG A 80 12.61 -7.17 -7.48
CA ARG A 80 13.34 -8.45 -7.39
C ARG A 80 14.73 -8.29 -6.80
N LYS A 81 15.42 -7.18 -7.09
CA LYS A 81 16.73 -6.88 -6.50
C LYS A 81 16.60 -6.64 -4.99
N ILE A 82 15.65 -5.80 -4.58
CA ILE A 82 15.36 -5.51 -3.17
C ILE A 82 15.01 -6.79 -2.42
N ALA A 83 14.06 -7.58 -2.93
CA ALA A 83 13.63 -8.83 -2.28
C ALA A 83 14.77 -9.83 -2.09
N ARG A 84 15.68 -9.99 -3.07
CA ARG A 84 16.88 -10.84 -2.92
C ARG A 84 17.85 -10.32 -1.87
N THR A 85 18.01 -9.00 -1.76
CA THR A 85 18.83 -8.38 -0.70
C THR A 85 18.22 -8.67 0.66
N LEU A 86 16.93 -8.40 0.83
CA LEU A 86 16.21 -8.63 2.09
C LEU A 86 16.21 -10.10 2.50
N HIS A 87 16.06 -11.02 1.55
CA HIS A 87 16.14 -12.46 1.80
C HIS A 87 17.50 -12.87 2.37
N LYS A 88 18.59 -12.36 1.78
CA LYS A 88 19.97 -12.72 2.15
C LYS A 88 20.48 -12.03 3.41
N ASP A 89 19.89 -10.90 3.80
CA ASP A 89 20.36 -10.11 4.94
C ASP A 89 20.03 -10.81 6.27
N PRO A 90 21.02 -11.32 7.03
CA PRO A 90 20.75 -12.03 8.28
C PRO A 90 20.23 -11.11 9.39
N ASN A 91 20.35 -9.79 9.25
CA ASN A 91 19.90 -8.82 10.25
C ASN A 91 18.39 -8.53 10.15
N VAL A 92 17.83 -8.70 8.94
CA VAL A 92 16.40 -8.54 8.69
C VAL A 92 15.67 -9.79 9.15
N VAL A 93 14.90 -9.67 10.22
CA VAL A 93 14.15 -10.80 10.82
C VAL A 93 12.70 -10.89 10.34
N MET A 94 12.18 -9.82 9.73
CA MET A 94 10.78 -9.72 9.30
C MET A 94 10.65 -8.67 8.20
N ILE A 95 9.71 -8.91 7.28
CA ILE A 95 9.51 -8.07 6.10
C ILE A 95 8.03 -7.68 6.02
N ILE A 96 7.76 -6.38 6.07
CA ILE A 96 6.44 -5.81 5.80
C ILE A 96 6.41 -5.42 4.32
N THR A 97 5.44 -5.89 3.56
CA THR A 97 5.27 -5.54 2.15
C THR A 97 4.03 -4.69 1.93
N LEU A 98 4.19 -3.54 1.27
CA LEU A 98 3.08 -2.64 0.97
C LEU A 98 2.85 -2.56 -0.54
N GLY A 99 1.65 -2.90 -0.97
CA GLY A 99 1.28 -2.94 -2.39
C GLY A 99 1.62 -4.26 -3.10
N PRO A 100 1.02 -4.49 -4.28
CA PRO A 100 1.06 -5.79 -4.94
C PRO A 100 2.42 -6.20 -5.50
N ILE A 101 3.22 -5.27 -6.07
CA ILE A 101 4.54 -5.61 -6.64
C ILE A 101 5.47 -6.15 -5.56
N ALA A 102 5.62 -5.41 -4.45
CA ALA A 102 6.48 -5.79 -3.34
C ALA A 102 6.03 -7.13 -2.75
N THR A 103 4.73 -7.27 -2.48
CA THR A 103 4.15 -8.48 -1.89
C THR A 103 4.31 -9.71 -2.79
N LYS A 104 3.99 -9.58 -4.08
CA LYS A 104 4.09 -10.69 -5.04
C LYS A 104 5.54 -11.13 -5.24
N VAL A 105 6.46 -10.19 -5.39
CA VAL A 105 7.87 -10.52 -5.60
C VAL A 105 8.51 -11.09 -4.34
N MET A 106 8.20 -10.52 -3.16
CA MET A 106 8.75 -10.99 -1.90
C MET A 106 8.27 -12.41 -1.57
N SER A 107 6.97 -12.68 -1.71
CA SER A 107 6.40 -14.02 -1.48
C SER A 107 6.98 -15.10 -2.38
N GLN A 108 7.44 -14.75 -3.60
CA GLN A 108 8.10 -15.71 -4.50
C GLN A 108 9.55 -16.05 -4.09
N ILE A 109 10.19 -15.21 -3.27
CA ILE A 109 11.63 -15.32 -2.97
C ILE A 109 11.86 -15.77 -1.53
N GLU A 110 11.09 -15.24 -0.58
CA GLU A 110 11.27 -15.52 0.84
C GLU A 110 10.33 -16.60 1.33
N THR A 111 10.91 -17.58 2.01
CA THR A 111 10.23 -18.83 2.44
C THR A 111 10.37 -19.10 3.93
N GLN A 112 11.18 -18.31 4.64
CA GLN A 112 11.55 -18.52 6.03
C GLN A 112 11.14 -17.33 6.91
N LYS A 113 11.52 -16.12 6.51
CA LYS A 113 11.22 -14.90 7.28
C LYS A 113 9.73 -14.58 7.20
N PRO A 114 9.10 -14.13 8.30
CA PRO A 114 7.72 -13.66 8.25
C PRO A 114 7.56 -12.49 7.28
N ILE A 115 6.57 -12.60 6.39
CA ILE A 115 6.12 -11.57 5.46
C ILE A 115 4.75 -11.09 5.93
N ILE A 116 4.60 -9.79 6.16
CA ILE A 116 3.32 -9.18 6.56
C ILE A 116 2.90 -8.21 5.47
N TYR A 117 1.84 -8.54 4.73
CA TYR A 117 1.37 -7.70 3.64
C TYR A 117 0.19 -6.82 4.02
N ALA A 118 0.14 -5.64 3.42
CA ALA A 118 -1.00 -4.73 3.46
C ALA A 118 -1.04 -3.88 2.20
N VAL A 119 -2.13 -3.14 2.03
CA VAL A 119 -2.44 -2.35 0.83
C VAL A 119 -2.46 -3.26 -0.40
N VAL A 120 -3.03 -4.45 -0.23
CA VAL A 120 -3.22 -5.39 -1.33
C VAL A 120 -4.63 -5.95 -1.26
N PRO A 121 -5.41 -5.85 -2.34
CA PRO A 121 -6.68 -6.57 -2.45
C PRO A 121 -6.55 -8.06 -2.10
N ALA A 122 -7.62 -8.64 -1.55
CA ALA A 122 -7.63 -9.95 -0.92
C ALA A 122 -6.88 -11.04 -1.73
N GLY A 123 -6.19 -11.90 -0.97
CA GLY A 123 -5.02 -12.70 -1.40
C GLY A 123 -5.20 -13.71 -2.53
N GLU A 124 -6.39 -13.95 -3.06
CA GLU A 124 -6.58 -14.82 -4.24
C GLU A 124 -5.81 -14.29 -5.46
N ALA A 125 -5.71 -12.96 -5.59
CA ALA A 125 -4.99 -12.33 -6.69
C ALA A 125 -3.46 -12.49 -6.60
N LEU A 126 -2.93 -12.60 -5.38
CA LEU A 126 -1.50 -12.76 -5.17
C LEU A 126 -1.04 -14.19 -5.45
N ARG A 127 -1.95 -15.18 -5.48
CA ARG A 127 -1.65 -16.61 -5.71
C ARG A 127 -0.35 -17.02 -5.01
N PHE A 128 -0.33 -16.90 -3.68
CA PHE A 128 0.80 -17.36 -2.89
C PHE A 128 1.01 -18.88 -3.11
N PRO A 129 2.25 -19.36 -3.07
CA PRO A 129 2.54 -20.78 -2.95
C PRO A 129 1.71 -21.41 -1.81
N LYS A 130 0.95 -22.49 -2.10
CA LYS A 130 -0.03 -23.11 -1.17
C LYS A 130 0.57 -23.61 0.15
N GLU A 131 1.88 -23.80 0.21
CA GLU A 131 2.59 -24.37 1.36
C GLU A 131 3.30 -23.30 2.22
N GLN A 132 3.20 -22.01 1.88
CA GLN A 132 3.85 -20.95 2.65
C GLN A 132 3.06 -20.59 3.91
N VAL A 133 3.64 -20.92 5.06
CA VAL A 133 3.13 -20.60 6.40
C VAL A 133 3.70 -19.31 6.99
N ASN A 134 4.66 -18.68 6.30
CA ASN A 134 5.36 -17.47 6.75
C ASN A 134 4.71 -16.17 6.24
N ILE A 135 3.50 -16.22 5.68
CA ILE A 135 2.82 -15.06 5.10
C ILE A 135 1.59 -14.72 5.95
N TYR A 136 1.54 -13.46 6.37
CA TYR A 136 0.47 -12.86 7.15
C TYR A 136 -0.04 -11.63 6.39
N GLY A 137 -1.30 -11.29 6.58
CA GLY A 137 -1.93 -10.17 5.91
C GLY A 137 -2.78 -9.33 6.83
N VAL A 138 -3.05 -8.12 6.38
CA VAL A 138 -4.15 -7.29 6.84
C VAL A 138 -5.30 -7.41 5.82
N ASN A 139 -6.53 -7.47 6.31
CA ASN A 139 -7.72 -7.46 5.47
C ASN A 139 -8.16 -6.01 5.17
N ASP A 140 -7.44 -5.36 4.26
CA ASP A 140 -7.70 -3.99 3.81
C ASP A 140 -8.22 -3.92 2.36
N SER A 141 -9.03 -4.92 2.00
CA SER A 141 -9.72 -4.96 0.71
C SER A 141 -10.88 -3.97 0.69
N VAL A 142 -10.98 -3.24 -0.42
CA VAL A 142 -12.12 -2.36 -0.68
C VAL A 142 -13.35 -3.20 -0.99
N ASP A 143 -14.50 -2.82 -0.41
CA ASP A 143 -15.79 -3.46 -0.69
C ASP A 143 -16.29 -3.10 -2.09
N THR A 144 -16.31 -4.09 -2.98
CA THR A 144 -16.75 -3.94 -4.37
C THR A 144 -18.22 -3.53 -4.48
N ASN A 145 -19.07 -3.89 -3.52
CA ASN A 145 -20.47 -3.46 -3.50
C ASN A 145 -20.56 -1.96 -3.20
N GLN A 146 -19.72 -1.45 -2.29
CA GLN A 146 -19.63 -0.02 -2.01
C GLN A 146 -19.15 0.75 -3.24
N CYS A 147 -18.15 0.23 -3.98
CA CYS A 147 -17.74 0.79 -5.27
C CYS A 147 -18.89 0.87 -6.28
N CYS A 148 -19.64 -0.22 -6.45
CA CYS A 148 -20.78 -0.25 -7.35
C CYS A 148 -21.88 0.73 -6.90
N PHE A 149 -22.15 0.80 -5.60
CA PHE A 149 -23.10 1.74 -5.02
C PHE A 149 -22.69 3.19 -5.28
N ALA A 150 -21.42 3.55 -5.05
CA ALA A 150 -20.91 4.89 -5.32
C ALA A 150 -21.10 5.30 -6.78
N ILE A 151 -20.82 4.40 -7.72
CA ILE A 151 -21.07 4.62 -9.15
C ILE A 151 -22.55 4.91 -9.38
N HIS A 152 -23.46 4.04 -8.90
CA HIS A 152 -24.90 4.23 -9.08
C HIS A 152 -25.43 5.51 -8.43
N ALA A 153 -24.92 5.86 -7.24
CA ALA A 153 -25.32 7.04 -6.47
C ALA A 153 -24.90 8.34 -7.16
N VAL A 154 -23.69 8.39 -7.75
CA VAL A 154 -23.19 9.58 -8.45
C VAL A 154 -23.88 9.76 -9.80
N THR A 155 -24.14 8.69 -10.55
CA THR A 155 -24.63 8.81 -11.93
C THR A 155 -26.15 8.73 -12.05
N ASN A 156 -26.87 8.31 -11.00
CA ASN A 156 -28.32 8.08 -10.99
C ASN A 156 -28.81 7.28 -12.21
N ASN A 157 -28.42 6.00 -12.23
CA ASN A 157 -28.64 5.01 -13.31
C ASN A 157 -27.59 5.08 -14.44
N ALA A 158 -26.36 4.65 -14.15
CA ALA A 158 -25.32 4.50 -15.16
C ALA A 158 -25.74 3.50 -16.24
N ASN A 159 -25.50 3.85 -17.51
CA ASN A 159 -25.67 2.94 -18.65
C ASN A 159 -24.31 2.42 -19.17
N SER A 160 -23.26 3.22 -19.00
CA SER A 160 -21.91 2.85 -19.41
C SER A 160 -20.85 3.36 -18.44
N LEU A 161 -19.81 2.57 -18.24
CA LEU A 161 -18.66 2.91 -17.41
C LEU A 161 -17.39 2.67 -18.22
N VAL A 162 -16.44 3.59 -18.14
CA VAL A 162 -15.04 3.31 -18.49
C VAL A 162 -14.29 2.92 -17.22
N TYR A 163 -13.72 1.71 -17.20
CA TYR A 163 -12.81 1.27 -16.15
C TYR A 163 -11.36 1.47 -16.63
N LEU A 164 -10.60 2.33 -15.95
CA LEU A 164 -9.18 2.54 -16.24
C LEU A 164 -8.36 1.45 -15.58
N GLN A 165 -7.86 0.52 -16.39
CA GLN A 165 -7.18 -0.69 -15.94
C GLN A 165 -5.70 -0.44 -15.65
N PRO A 166 -5.23 -0.63 -14.40
CA PRO A 166 -3.82 -0.53 -14.07
C PRO A 166 -3.01 -1.64 -14.76
N HIS A 167 -1.71 -1.42 -14.96
CA HIS A 167 -0.82 -2.47 -15.47
C HIS A 167 -0.59 -3.58 -14.44
N GLU A 168 -0.30 -4.80 -14.92
CA GLU A 168 0.14 -5.88 -14.04
C GLU A 168 1.39 -5.48 -13.23
N PRO A 169 1.55 -5.94 -11.97
CA PRO A 169 0.80 -7.01 -11.31
C PRO A 169 -0.30 -6.49 -10.37
N PHE A 170 -0.99 -5.39 -10.70
CA PHE A 170 -2.21 -5.06 -9.97
C PHE A 170 -3.22 -6.21 -10.05
N PRO A 171 -3.85 -6.56 -8.92
CA PRO A 171 -4.61 -7.79 -8.83
C PRO A 171 -5.83 -7.76 -9.76
N SER A 172 -5.87 -8.70 -10.70
CA SER A 172 -6.95 -8.82 -11.68
C SER A 172 -8.31 -9.13 -11.05
N SER A 173 -8.35 -9.74 -9.86
CA SER A 173 -9.61 -10.24 -9.28
C SER A 173 -10.52 -9.14 -8.73
N LEU A 174 -9.97 -8.08 -8.10
CA LEU A 174 -10.78 -6.96 -7.62
C LEU A 174 -11.43 -6.23 -8.81
N GLN A 175 -10.64 -6.00 -9.87
CA GLN A 175 -11.11 -5.45 -11.12
C GLN A 175 -12.21 -6.35 -11.73
N GLU A 176 -11.95 -7.65 -11.84
CA GLU A 176 -12.88 -8.61 -12.41
C GLU A 176 -14.20 -8.63 -11.63
N GLU A 177 -14.15 -8.59 -10.29
CA GLU A 177 -15.35 -8.56 -9.46
C GLU A 177 -16.16 -7.27 -9.65
N ILE A 178 -15.51 -6.09 -9.63
CA ILE A 178 -16.19 -4.81 -9.88
C ILE A 178 -16.82 -4.81 -11.26
N THR A 179 -16.06 -5.15 -12.30
CA THR A 179 -16.57 -5.14 -13.69
C THR A 179 -17.69 -6.15 -13.90
N ASN A 180 -17.62 -7.34 -13.29
CA ASN A 180 -18.68 -8.35 -13.36
C ASN A 180 -19.96 -7.91 -12.65
N LYS A 181 -19.86 -7.32 -11.45
CA LYS A 181 -21.04 -6.80 -10.73
C LYS A 181 -21.74 -5.69 -11.50
N LEU A 182 -20.98 -4.78 -12.10
CA LEU A 182 -21.53 -3.69 -12.93
C LEU A 182 -22.18 -4.22 -14.21
N ARG A 183 -21.57 -5.20 -14.88
CA ARG A 183 -22.20 -5.86 -16.05
C ARG A 183 -23.49 -6.56 -15.66
N ALA A 184 -23.52 -7.24 -14.52
CA ALA A 184 -24.71 -7.90 -13.99
C ALA A 184 -25.84 -6.92 -13.65
N SER A 185 -25.52 -5.68 -13.28
CA SER A 185 -26.51 -4.60 -13.09
C SER A 185 -26.92 -3.90 -14.39
N GLY A 186 -26.48 -4.38 -15.56
CA GLY A 186 -26.85 -3.86 -16.87
C GLY A 186 -25.95 -2.72 -17.38
N ILE A 187 -24.86 -2.38 -16.68
CA ILE A 187 -23.92 -1.35 -17.11
C ILE A 187 -22.97 -1.92 -18.16
N LYS A 188 -22.84 -1.23 -19.30
CA LYS A 188 -21.80 -1.53 -20.28
C LYS A 188 -20.43 -1.06 -19.77
N VAL A 189 -19.56 -1.99 -19.40
CA VAL A 189 -18.20 -1.68 -18.92
C VAL A 189 -17.18 -1.80 -20.04
N THR A 190 -16.50 -0.69 -20.36
CA THR A 190 -15.34 -0.63 -21.26
C THR A 190 -14.06 -0.56 -20.44
N GLU A 191 -13.24 -1.60 -20.51
CA GLU A 191 -11.93 -1.65 -19.84
C GLU A 191 -10.86 -1.02 -20.72
N LEU A 192 -10.12 -0.05 -20.18
CA LEU A 192 -9.08 0.69 -20.90
C LEU A 192 -7.76 0.66 -20.11
N PRO A 193 -6.72 -0.02 -20.62
CA PRO A 193 -5.41 -0.01 -19.97
C PRO A 193 -4.85 1.41 -19.86
N ILE A 194 -4.43 1.82 -18.67
CA ILE A 194 -3.92 3.16 -18.38
C ILE A 194 -2.45 3.11 -17.92
N SER A 195 -1.65 4.05 -18.41
CA SER A 195 -0.27 4.31 -18.00
C SER A 195 0.11 5.75 -18.31
N ALA A 196 1.26 6.19 -17.80
CA ALA A 196 1.86 7.46 -18.17
C ALA A 196 1.94 7.65 -19.70
N ALA A 197 2.28 6.60 -20.44
CA ALA A 197 2.51 6.67 -21.88
C ALA A 197 1.23 6.88 -22.70
N ASN A 198 0.07 6.39 -22.22
CA ASN A 198 -1.18 6.42 -22.97
C ASN A 198 -2.25 7.32 -22.36
N MET A 199 -1.96 7.99 -21.24
CA MET A 199 -2.90 8.83 -20.48
C MET A 199 -3.66 9.84 -21.36
N SER A 200 -2.96 10.56 -22.23
CA SER A 200 -3.58 11.55 -23.13
C SER A 200 -4.64 10.92 -24.05
N SER A 201 -4.31 9.77 -24.65
CA SER A 201 -5.25 9.05 -25.52
C SER A 201 -6.47 8.51 -24.75
N ARG A 202 -6.33 8.19 -23.46
CA ARG A 202 -7.45 7.74 -22.61
C ARG A 202 -8.38 8.88 -22.27
N ILE A 203 -7.83 10.05 -21.96
CA ILE A 203 -8.62 11.27 -21.74
C ILE A 203 -9.43 11.59 -23.00
N GLN A 204 -8.79 11.58 -24.17
CA GLN A 204 -9.48 11.83 -25.44
C GLN A 204 -10.59 10.81 -25.70
N PHE A 205 -10.31 9.52 -25.54
CA PHE A 205 -11.33 8.48 -25.71
C PHE A 205 -12.53 8.69 -24.77
N ILE A 206 -12.28 9.02 -23.50
CA ILE A 206 -13.34 9.29 -22.51
C ILE A 206 -14.18 10.51 -22.93
N ALA A 207 -13.54 11.58 -23.38
CA ALA A 207 -14.21 12.80 -23.83
C ALA A 207 -15.10 12.57 -25.06
N GLU A 208 -14.64 11.75 -26.01
CA GLU A 208 -15.36 11.41 -27.24
C GLU A 208 -16.55 10.47 -26.98
N ASN A 209 -16.37 9.47 -26.10
CA ASN A 209 -17.38 8.42 -25.87
C ASN A 209 -18.39 8.78 -24.77
N ARG A 210 -18.09 9.79 -23.93
CA ARG A 210 -19.01 10.33 -22.91
C ARG A 210 -19.67 9.23 -22.04
N PRO A 211 -18.88 8.37 -21.36
CA PRO A 211 -19.45 7.35 -20.49
C PRO A 211 -20.24 7.99 -19.33
N SER A 212 -21.15 7.24 -18.71
CA SER A 212 -21.90 7.73 -17.55
C SER A 212 -20.99 8.01 -16.35
N ALA A 213 -19.89 7.27 -16.23
CA ALA A 213 -18.81 7.56 -15.29
C ALA A 213 -17.48 6.92 -15.73
N VAL A 214 -16.42 7.33 -15.06
CA VAL A 214 -15.09 6.69 -15.12
C VAL A 214 -14.77 6.12 -13.74
N PHE A 215 -14.25 4.90 -13.68
CA PHE A 215 -13.64 4.35 -12.48
C PHE A 215 -12.11 4.32 -12.64
N PHE A 216 -11.41 4.92 -11.68
CA PHE A 216 -9.94 5.04 -11.66
C PHE A 216 -9.36 4.50 -10.35
N PRO A 217 -8.69 3.35 -10.35
CA PRO A 217 -8.12 2.80 -9.12
C PRO A 217 -6.78 3.48 -8.71
N LEU A 218 -6.51 3.49 -7.39
CA LEU A 218 -5.46 4.04 -6.50
C LEU A 218 -4.00 3.83 -6.95
N SER A 219 -3.84 3.24 -8.12
CA SER A 219 -2.75 2.35 -8.41
C SER A 219 -2.37 2.37 -9.88
N SER A 220 -3.19 3.03 -10.69
CA SER A 220 -3.04 3.12 -12.13
C SER A 220 -1.98 4.11 -12.57
N LEU A 221 -1.66 5.11 -11.75
CA LEU A 221 -0.73 6.19 -12.04
C LEU A 221 -0.10 6.71 -10.74
N SER A 222 1.00 7.46 -10.84
CA SER A 222 1.49 8.26 -9.71
C SER A 222 0.46 9.32 -9.32
N GLU A 223 0.49 9.75 -8.05
CA GLU A 223 -0.44 10.75 -7.49
C GLU A 223 -0.59 11.99 -8.40
N LYS A 224 0.54 12.61 -8.80
CA LYS A 224 0.54 13.77 -9.71
C LYS A 224 -0.17 13.50 -11.04
N MET A 225 0.03 12.32 -11.61
CA MET A 225 -0.61 11.94 -12.87
C MET A 225 -2.10 11.62 -12.65
N GLY A 226 -2.47 10.97 -11.55
CA GLY A 226 -3.85 10.77 -11.13
C GLY A 226 -4.60 12.09 -10.97
N THR A 227 -4.03 13.06 -10.25
CA THR A 227 -4.57 14.43 -10.14
C THR A 227 -4.79 15.08 -11.51
N THR A 228 -3.81 14.96 -12.41
CA THR A 228 -3.87 15.54 -13.76
C THR A 228 -4.98 14.90 -14.60
N LEU A 229 -5.11 13.58 -14.51
CA LEU A 229 -6.15 12.79 -15.17
C LEU A 229 -7.54 13.22 -14.67
N ILE A 230 -7.73 13.30 -13.36
CA ILE A 230 -9.02 13.71 -12.75
C ILE A 230 -9.41 15.10 -13.20
N LYS A 231 -8.50 16.08 -13.11
CA LYS A 231 -8.77 17.45 -13.55
C LYS A 231 -9.10 17.54 -15.04
N SER A 232 -8.50 16.68 -15.86
CA SER A 232 -8.80 16.62 -17.30
C SER A 232 -10.18 16.02 -17.58
N ILE A 233 -10.56 14.94 -16.88
CA ILE A 233 -11.89 14.31 -17.03
C ILE A 233 -12.98 15.22 -16.48
N LEU A 234 -12.73 15.90 -15.36
CA LEU A 234 -13.67 16.84 -14.75
C LEU A 234 -14.05 18.00 -15.69
N LYS A 235 -13.09 18.50 -16.50
CA LYS A 235 -13.36 19.52 -17.53
C LYS A 235 -14.33 19.06 -18.61
N GLU A 236 -14.44 17.75 -18.82
CA GLU A 236 -15.41 17.16 -19.73
C GLU A 236 -16.78 16.96 -19.08
N ASN A 237 -16.95 17.36 -17.81
CA ASN A 237 -18.16 17.13 -17.01
C ASN A 237 -18.54 15.64 -16.90
N ILE A 238 -17.55 14.76 -16.85
CA ILE A 238 -17.76 13.31 -16.70
C ILE A 238 -17.47 12.92 -15.23
N PRO A 239 -18.40 12.23 -14.54
CA PRO A 239 -18.20 11.83 -13.16
C PRO A 239 -17.06 10.81 -13.04
N LEU A 240 -16.23 10.96 -12.01
CA LEU A 240 -15.12 10.06 -11.73
C LEU A 240 -15.22 9.48 -10.33
N ILE A 241 -15.13 8.15 -10.23
CA ILE A 241 -15.11 7.39 -8.99
C ILE A 241 -13.74 6.72 -8.87
N THR A 242 -13.21 6.61 -7.66
CA THR A 242 -11.92 5.99 -7.38
C THR A 242 -11.99 5.11 -6.13
N ASP A 243 -10.94 4.37 -5.82
CA ASP A 243 -10.72 3.73 -4.52
C ASP A 243 -9.61 4.44 -3.70
N ASP A 244 -9.24 5.65 -4.12
CA ASP A 244 -8.29 6.53 -3.44
C ASP A 244 -8.99 7.77 -2.84
N SER A 245 -9.11 7.80 -1.51
CA SER A 245 -9.70 8.96 -0.83
C SER A 245 -8.92 10.26 -0.99
N SER A 246 -7.62 10.22 -1.28
CA SER A 246 -6.83 11.44 -1.48
C SER A 246 -7.26 12.21 -2.74
N LEU A 247 -7.77 11.50 -3.74
CA LEU A 247 -8.17 12.05 -5.03
C LEU A 247 -9.57 12.69 -5.02
N VAL A 248 -10.33 12.52 -3.94
CA VAL A 248 -11.61 13.23 -3.72
C VAL A 248 -11.38 14.75 -3.71
N MET A 249 -10.31 15.19 -3.04
CA MET A 249 -9.93 16.61 -2.97
C MET A 249 -9.48 17.15 -4.33
N GLU A 250 -9.03 16.28 -5.24
CA GLU A 250 -8.54 16.65 -6.56
C GLU A 250 -9.63 16.69 -7.64
N GLY A 251 -10.87 16.32 -7.29
CA GLY A 251 -12.04 16.42 -8.17
C GLY A 251 -12.75 15.10 -8.45
N ALA A 252 -12.40 13.99 -7.79
CA ALA A 252 -13.21 12.78 -7.89
C ALA A 252 -14.56 12.99 -7.18
N CYS A 253 -15.65 12.49 -7.77
CA CYS A 253 -16.98 12.55 -7.19
C CYS A 253 -17.11 11.69 -5.94
N ALA A 254 -16.47 10.52 -5.95
CA ALA A 254 -16.47 9.61 -4.82
C ALA A 254 -15.20 8.77 -4.77
N ALA A 255 -14.79 8.37 -3.56
CA ALA A 255 -13.77 7.37 -3.34
C ALA A 255 -14.27 6.26 -2.42
N CYS A 256 -14.02 5.01 -2.78
CA CYS A 256 -14.28 3.85 -1.94
C CYS A 256 -12.96 3.36 -1.37
N SER A 257 -12.64 3.70 -0.14
CA SER A 257 -11.33 3.40 0.43
C SER A 257 -11.44 2.77 1.81
N VAL A 258 -10.31 2.28 2.30
CA VAL A 258 -10.14 1.77 3.66
C VAL A 258 -9.23 2.71 4.45
N ASP A 259 -9.28 2.62 5.77
CA ASP A 259 -8.41 3.42 6.64
C ASP A 259 -7.02 2.79 6.74
N TYR A 260 -6.09 3.24 5.91
CA TYR A 260 -4.72 2.71 5.89
C TYR A 260 -3.93 3.00 7.18
N LYS A 261 -4.38 3.94 8.03
CA LYS A 261 -3.82 4.10 9.37
C LYS A 261 -4.20 2.90 10.25
N LEU A 262 -5.40 2.36 10.10
CA LEU A 262 -5.78 1.10 10.76
C LEU A 262 -4.96 -0.07 10.21
N SER A 263 -4.67 -0.12 8.91
CA SER A 263 -3.76 -1.13 8.34
C SER A 263 -2.40 -1.08 9.04
N GLY A 264 -1.82 0.12 9.17
CA GLY A 264 -0.54 0.30 9.85
C GLY A 264 -0.56 -0.17 11.31
N LYS A 265 -1.65 0.08 12.05
CA LYS A 265 -1.82 -0.39 13.43
C LYS A 265 -1.91 -1.92 13.51
N GLN A 266 -2.70 -2.54 12.64
CA GLN A 266 -2.81 -4.00 12.60
C GLN A 266 -1.47 -4.66 12.24
N ILE A 267 -0.71 -4.10 11.29
CA ILE A 267 0.66 -4.57 11.00
C ILE A 267 1.54 -4.50 12.24
N ALA A 268 1.55 -3.37 12.96
CA ALA A 268 2.35 -3.23 14.18
C ALA A 268 1.97 -4.27 15.25
N CYS A 269 0.68 -4.57 15.39
CA CYS A 269 0.19 -5.64 16.26
C CYS A 269 0.72 -7.03 15.85
N ILE A 270 0.69 -7.35 14.55
CA ILE A 270 1.24 -8.61 14.00
C ILE A 270 2.75 -8.68 14.24
N VAL A 271 3.49 -7.60 13.95
CA VAL A 271 4.94 -7.51 14.18
C VAL A 271 5.27 -7.76 15.65
N ARG A 272 4.60 -7.05 16.57
CA ARG A 272 4.80 -7.23 18.02
C ARG A 272 4.52 -8.67 18.43
N TYR A 273 3.42 -9.23 17.95
CA TYR A 273 3.03 -10.59 18.25
C TYR A 273 4.14 -11.57 17.85
N LEU A 274 4.59 -11.51 16.60
CA LEU A 274 5.62 -12.40 16.04
C LEU A 274 6.99 -12.22 16.73
N LEU A 275 7.38 -10.99 17.05
CA LEU A 275 8.63 -10.72 17.79
C LEU A 275 8.57 -11.22 19.24
N SER A 276 7.39 -11.17 19.87
CA SER A 276 7.22 -11.62 21.26
C SER A 276 7.26 -13.15 21.43
N LYS A 277 7.29 -13.92 20.33
CA LYS A 277 7.22 -15.39 20.32
C LYS A 277 6.09 -15.95 21.19
N LYS A 278 4.97 -15.24 21.29
CA LYS A 278 3.77 -15.77 21.93
C LYS A 278 3.17 -16.81 20.97
N ASN A 279 3.06 -18.07 21.41
CA ASN A 279 2.60 -19.20 20.59
C ASN A 279 1.07 -19.36 20.56
N ASN A 280 0.29 -18.27 20.38
CA ASN A 280 -1.17 -18.34 20.31
C ASN A 280 -1.67 -18.03 18.88
N GLU A 281 -1.54 -18.99 17.97
CA GLU A 281 -1.86 -18.82 16.54
C GLU A 281 -3.29 -18.30 16.31
N GLU A 282 -4.24 -18.63 17.20
CA GLU A 282 -5.63 -18.17 17.13
C GLU A 282 -5.74 -16.64 17.19
N HIS A 283 -5.02 -15.99 18.12
CA HIS A 283 -5.03 -14.54 18.24
C HIS A 283 -4.36 -13.86 17.04
N LEU A 284 -3.30 -14.46 16.48
CA LEU A 284 -2.66 -13.93 15.27
C LEU A 284 -3.60 -14.00 14.07
N ASN A 285 -4.26 -15.15 13.88
CA ASN A 285 -5.26 -15.33 12.84
C ASN A 285 -6.43 -14.36 13.00
N GLN A 286 -6.85 -14.07 14.24
CA GLN A 286 -7.90 -13.09 14.52
C GLN A 286 -7.49 -11.68 14.07
N ILE A 287 -6.28 -11.22 14.40
CA ILE A 287 -5.79 -9.89 13.99
C ILE A 287 -5.69 -9.80 12.47
N SER A 288 -5.16 -10.84 11.81
CA SER A 288 -5.03 -10.87 10.35
C SER A 288 -6.38 -10.93 9.61
N ALA A 289 -7.38 -11.57 10.21
CA ALA A 289 -8.71 -11.71 9.61
C ALA A 289 -9.63 -10.52 9.87
N GLU A 290 -9.35 -9.70 10.89
CA GLU A 290 -10.19 -8.55 11.26
C GLU A 290 -10.30 -7.56 10.08
N PRO A 291 -11.50 -7.40 9.48
CA PRO A 291 -11.66 -6.59 8.30
C PRO A 291 -11.59 -5.09 8.65
N ILE A 292 -10.82 -4.34 7.86
CA ILE A 292 -10.88 -2.88 7.90
C ILE A 292 -12.07 -2.46 7.05
N LEU A 293 -13.07 -1.86 7.71
CA LEU A 293 -14.30 -1.45 7.05
C LEU A 293 -14.02 -0.38 5.97
N SER A 294 -14.51 -0.65 4.77
CA SER A 294 -14.52 0.32 3.68
C SER A 294 -15.47 1.48 3.99
N LYS A 295 -15.08 2.66 3.51
CA LYS A 295 -15.82 3.91 3.59
C LYS A 295 -15.95 4.49 2.20
N ILE A 296 -17.08 5.15 1.94
CA ILE A 296 -17.29 5.95 0.75
C ILE A 296 -17.19 7.41 1.14
N THR A 297 -16.26 8.13 0.53
CA THR A 297 -16.15 9.59 0.67
C THR A 297 -16.71 10.24 -0.58
N PHE A 298 -17.75 11.06 -0.45
CA PHE A 298 -18.37 11.79 -1.55
C PHE A 298 -17.91 13.25 -1.58
N ASN A 299 -17.58 13.77 -2.76
CA ASN A 299 -17.35 15.20 -2.97
C ASN A 299 -18.65 15.87 -3.44
N GLU A 300 -19.46 16.33 -2.49
CA GLU A 300 -20.76 16.93 -2.81
C GLU A 300 -20.67 18.18 -3.68
N GLU A 301 -19.58 18.94 -3.54
CA GLU A 301 -19.35 20.14 -4.32
C GLU A 301 -19.15 19.80 -5.80
N ILE A 302 -18.33 18.79 -6.08
CA ILE A 302 -18.11 18.30 -7.45
C ILE A 302 -19.37 17.65 -8.01
N ILE A 303 -20.07 16.82 -7.22
CA ILE A 303 -21.31 16.18 -7.68
C ILE A 303 -22.35 17.24 -8.05
N ARG A 304 -22.49 18.30 -7.24
CA ARG A 304 -23.37 19.44 -7.52
C ARG A 304 -22.91 20.26 -8.73
N PHE A 305 -21.59 20.50 -8.85
CA PHE A 305 -20.99 21.19 -10.00
C PHE A 305 -21.31 20.48 -11.32
N LEU A 306 -21.31 19.14 -11.31
CA LEU A 306 -21.67 18.32 -12.47
C LEU A 306 -23.19 18.22 -12.72
N GLY A 307 -24.02 18.86 -11.89
CA GLY A 307 -25.48 18.81 -12.01
C GLY A 307 -26.08 17.43 -11.73
N LEU A 308 -25.37 16.57 -11.01
CA LEU A 308 -25.80 15.21 -10.73
C LEU A 308 -26.72 15.19 -9.50
N PRO A 309 -27.78 14.35 -9.51
CA PRO A 309 -28.65 14.23 -8.35
C PRO A 309 -27.92 13.46 -7.24
N PHE A 310 -27.75 14.09 -6.08
CA PHE A 310 -27.14 13.46 -4.91
C PHE A 310 -28.14 13.41 -3.78
N ASN A 311 -28.56 12.20 -3.41
CA ASN A 311 -29.47 11.99 -2.28
C ASN A 311 -29.06 10.72 -1.54
N VAL A 312 -27.97 10.82 -0.79
CA VAL A 312 -27.47 9.74 0.06
C VAL A 312 -27.69 10.15 1.51
N ALA A 313 -28.44 9.34 2.26
CA ALA A 313 -28.62 9.57 3.69
C ALA A 313 -27.27 9.34 4.41
N PRO A 314 -26.89 10.20 5.38
CA PRO A 314 -25.66 10.00 6.14
C PRO A 314 -25.69 8.65 6.86
N ALA A 315 -24.68 7.82 6.62
CA ALA A 315 -24.45 6.58 7.34
C ALA A 315 -22.99 6.56 7.83
N HIS A 316 -22.66 5.77 8.86
CA HIS A 316 -21.29 5.73 9.41
C HIS A 316 -20.21 5.33 8.37
N GLN A 317 -20.61 4.73 7.25
CA GLN A 317 -19.74 4.33 6.14
C GLN A 317 -19.69 5.37 5.02
N PHE A 318 -20.48 6.46 5.10
CA PHE A 318 -20.53 7.53 4.11
C PHE A 318 -20.04 8.84 4.74
N ILE A 319 -19.07 9.46 4.09
CA ILE A 319 -18.48 10.72 4.53
C ILE A 319 -18.69 11.75 3.42
N SER A 320 -19.24 12.90 3.78
CA SER A 320 -19.31 14.06 2.88
C SER A 320 -18.04 14.87 3.04
N PHE A 321 -17.36 15.13 1.93
CA PHE A 321 -16.22 16.03 1.85
C PHE A 321 -16.71 17.44 1.48
N HIS A 322 -16.29 18.44 2.27
CA HIS A 322 -16.48 19.85 1.99
C HIS A 322 -15.12 20.55 1.93
N SER A 323 -14.89 21.37 0.91
CA SER A 323 -13.60 22.06 0.72
C SER A 323 -13.27 23.02 1.86
N ALA A 324 -14.29 23.55 2.55
CA ALA A 324 -14.14 24.43 3.71
C ALA A 324 -13.52 23.75 4.94
N ASP A 325 -13.56 22.42 5.03
CA ASP A 325 -13.04 21.67 6.19
C ASP A 325 -11.52 21.47 6.14
N ASN A 326 -10.87 21.80 5.02
CA ASN A 326 -9.42 21.70 4.83
C ASN A 326 -8.84 23.09 4.50
N THR A 327 -8.40 23.83 5.53
CA THR A 327 -7.90 25.21 5.42
C THR A 327 -6.48 25.33 4.81
N GLY A 328 -6.13 24.51 3.81
CA GLY A 328 -4.79 24.48 3.20
C GLY A 328 -4.79 24.25 1.69
N LEU A 329 -5.08 25.32 0.91
CA LEU A 329 -4.87 25.47 -0.56
C LEU A 329 -5.73 24.54 -1.46
N VAL A 330 -6.27 24.87 -2.64
CA VAL A 330 -6.23 25.99 -3.60
C VAL A 330 -7.68 26.32 -3.94
N THR A 331 -8.06 27.59 -3.93
CA THR A 331 -9.35 28.03 -4.50
C THR A 331 -9.38 27.66 -5.98
N LEU A 332 -10.28 26.76 -6.36
CA LEU A 332 -10.74 26.64 -7.73
C LEU A 332 -11.25 28.04 -8.12
N GLN A 333 -10.50 28.76 -8.96
CA GLN A 333 -11.03 29.93 -9.64
C GLN A 333 -12.05 29.42 -10.64
N ILE A 334 -13.30 29.36 -10.18
CA ILE A 334 -14.47 29.24 -11.03
C ILE A 334 -14.57 30.57 -11.82
N PRO A 335 -14.69 30.54 -13.16
CA PRO A 335 -14.98 31.74 -13.94
C PRO A 335 -16.32 32.37 -13.58
#